data_AF-A0A2E7Q5Y0-F1
#
_entry.id   AF-A0A2E7Q5Y0-F1
#
_cell.length_a   1.000
_cell.length_b   1.000
_cell.length_c   1.000
_cell.angle_alpha   90.00
_cell.angle_beta   90.00
_cell.angle_gamma   90.00
#
_symmetry.space_group_name_H-M   'P 1'
#
loop_
_entity.id
_entity.type
_entity.pdbx_description
1 polymer ?
#
loop_
_entity_poly.entity_id
_entity_poly.type
_entity_poly.pdbx_seq_one_letter_code
_entity_poly.pdbx_strand_id
1 'polypeptide(L)' 'MAYINTASNSSSFMARVSTIVDALATRRRQNRMFRQTFAELSELSNREMNDLGISRSEIRRIAIESSRNAL' A
#
# COMPACT_ATOMS: atom_id res chain seq x y z
N MET A 1 28.63 -24.53 0.41
CA MET A 1 28.01 -24.78 1.73
C MET A 1 26.82 -23.85 1.89
N ALA A 2 25.60 -24.35 1.66
CA ALA A 2 24.38 -23.58 1.88
C ALA A 2 23.91 -23.81 3.32
N TYR A 3 23.97 -22.78 4.16
CA TYR A 3 23.42 -22.83 5.51
C TYR A 3 21.90 -22.64 5.43
N ILE A 4 21.15 -23.75 5.46
CA ILE A 4 19.71 -23.71 5.73
C ILE A 4 19.56 -23.93 7.23
N ASN A 5 19.38 -22.83 7.97
CA ASN A 5 19.05 -22.89 9.38
C ASN A 5 17.54 -23.14 9.53
N THR A 6 17.16 -24.41 9.61
CA THR A 6 15.80 -24.81 10.04
C THR A 6 15.69 -24.51 11.53
N ALA A 7 15.16 -23.33 11.85
CA ALA A 7 14.74 -23.01 13.21
C ALA A 7 13.59 -23.93 13.62
N SER A 8 13.90 -24.77 14.60
CA SER A 8 13.07 -25.66 15.43
C SER A 8 11.54 -25.43 15.41
N ASN A 9 10.83 -26.54 15.16
CA ASN A 9 9.38 -26.72 14.98
C ASN A 9 8.43 -26.34 16.13
N SER A 10 8.83 -25.58 17.16
CA SER A 10 7.94 -25.18 18.28
C SER A 10 7.52 -23.70 18.25
N SER A 11 8.08 -22.88 17.37
CA SER A 11 7.77 -21.44 17.21
C SER A 11 7.16 -21.07 15.85
N SER A 12 7.01 -22.05 14.94
CA SER A 12 6.68 -21.82 13.53
C SER A 12 5.23 -21.36 13.28
N PHE A 13 4.27 -21.73 14.13
CA PHE A 13 2.88 -21.32 13.96
C PHE A 13 2.68 -19.84 14.30
N MET A 14 3.22 -19.38 15.44
CA MET A 14 3.12 -17.97 15.83
C MET A 14 3.89 -17.05 14.88
N ALA A 15 5.04 -17.48 14.35
CA ALA A 15 5.75 -16.74 13.31
C ALA A 15 4.98 -16.65 11.96
N ARG A 16 4.22 -17.69 11.61
CA ARG A 16 3.34 -17.66 10.42
C ARG A 16 2.14 -16.75 10.65
N VAL A 17 1.58 -16.73 11.84
CA VAL A 17 0.47 -15.84 12.18
C VAL A 17 0.92 -14.38 12.16
N SER A 18 2.07 -14.05 12.76
CA SER A 18 2.58 -12.68 12.76
C SER A 18 2.84 -12.17 11.33
N THR A 19 3.48 -12.97 10.47
CA THR A 19 3.73 -12.58 9.06
C THR A 19 2.44 -12.37 8.25
N ILE A 20 1.39 -13.17 8.49
CA ILE A 20 0.08 -12.97 7.85
C ILE A 20 -0.59 -11.69 8.37
N VAL A 21 -0.55 -11.44 9.68
CA VAL A 21 -1.11 -10.23 10.27
C VAL A 21 -0.39 -8.98 9.76
N ASP A 22 0.94 -9.02 9.66
CA ASP A 22 1.75 -7.92 9.13
C ASP A 22 1.45 -7.64 7.65
N ALA A 23 1.33 -8.69 6.84
CA ALA A 23 0.93 -8.57 5.43
C ALA A 23 -0.48 -7.98 5.28
N LEU A 24 -1.41 -8.38 6.14
CA LEU A 24 -2.78 -7.88 6.14
C LEU A 24 -2.85 -6.42 6.62
N ALA A 25 -2.13 -6.07 7.67
CA ALA A 25 -2.03 -4.70 8.19
C ALA A 25 -1.45 -3.77 7.11
N THR A 26 -0.38 -4.21 6.46
CA THR A 26 0.24 -3.55 5.30
C THR A 26 -0.78 -3.32 4.18
N ARG A 27 -1.48 -4.36 3.74
CA ARG A 27 -2.47 -4.24 2.66
C ARG A 27 -3.63 -3.31 3.03
N ARG A 28 -4.06 -3.31 4.29
CA ARG A 28 -5.07 -2.36 4.78
C ARG A 28 -4.60 -0.92 4.71
N ARG A 29 -3.34 -0.65 5.11
CA ARG A 29 -2.75 0.70 5.01
C ARG A 29 -2.70 1.17 3.55
N GLN A 30 -2.19 0.32 2.64
CA GLN A 30 -2.13 0.62 1.21
C GLN A 30 -3.52 0.94 0.64
N ASN A 31 -4.52 0.09 0.92
CA ASN A 31 -5.89 0.30 0.45
C ASN A 31 -6.51 1.59 1.01
N ARG A 32 -6.23 1.91 2.28
CA ARG A 32 -6.70 3.15 2.89
C ARG A 32 -6.10 4.36 2.19
N MET A 33 -4.78 4.38 2.00
CA MET A 33 -4.07 5.47 1.32
C MET A 33 -4.56 5.63 -0.12
N PHE A 34 -4.69 4.54 -0.88
CA PHE A 34 -5.24 4.58 -2.24
C PHE A 34 -6.62 5.26 -2.26
N ARG A 35 -7.54 4.80 -1.40
CA ARG A 35 -8.92 5.33 -1.38
C ARG A 35 -8.96 6.79 -0.96
N GLN A 36 -8.14 7.16 0.02
CA GLN A 36 -8.04 8.53 0.49
C GLN A 36 -7.52 9.45 -0.63
N THR A 37 -6.36 9.15 -1.20
CA THR A 37 -5.76 9.94 -2.28
C THR A 37 -6.68 10.00 -3.51
N PHE A 38 -7.32 8.89 -3.87
CA PHE A 38 -8.27 8.88 -4.98
C PHE A 38 -9.47 9.78 -4.70
N ALA A 39 -10.06 9.70 -3.51
CA ALA A 39 -11.22 10.52 -3.14
C ALA A 39 -10.86 12.01 -3.18
N GLU A 40 -9.77 12.39 -2.49
CA GLU A 40 -9.28 13.78 -2.43
C GLU A 40 -9.00 14.34 -3.82
N LEU A 41 -8.24 13.63 -4.67
CA LEU A 41 -7.94 14.08 -6.03
C LEU A 41 -9.18 14.05 -6.96
N SER A 42 -10.14 13.15 -6.72
CA SER A 42 -11.37 13.10 -7.50
C SER A 42 -12.34 14.25 -7.18
N GLU A 43 -12.24 14.79 -5.97
CA GLU A 43 -13.02 15.94 -5.52
C GLU A 43 -12.51 17.26 -6.11
N LEU A 44 -11.22 17.34 -6.44
CA LEU A 44 -10.64 18.52 -7.10
C LEU A 44 -11.33 18.83 -8.43
N SER A 45 -11.48 20.13 -8.71
CA SER A 45 -12.03 20.64 -9.96
C SER A 45 -10.99 20.58 -11.10
N ASN A 46 -11.45 20.65 -12.35
CA ASN A 46 -10.55 20.63 -13.50
C ASN A 46 -9.55 21.81 -13.51
N ARG A 47 -9.90 22.95 -12.90
CA ARG A 47 -8.99 24.08 -12.75
C ARG A 47 -7.86 23.75 -11.78
N GLU A 48 -8.19 23.27 -10.58
CA GLU A 48 -7.19 22.88 -9.59
C GLU A 48 -6.27 21.77 -10.11
N MET A 49 -6.83 20.81 -10.84
CA MET A 49 -6.03 19.79 -11.52
C MET A 49 -5.08 20.38 -12.56
N ASN A 50 -5.54 21.35 -13.35
CA ASN A 50 -4.72 22.02 -14.36
C ASN A 50 -3.64 22.90 -13.73
N ASP A 51 -3.94 23.55 -12.61
CA ASP A 51 -2.98 24.35 -11.85
C ASP A 51 -1.86 23.47 -11.26
N LEU A 52 -2.19 22.24 -10.87
CA LEU A 52 -1.24 21.21 -10.46
C LEU A 52 -0.53 20.51 -11.64
N GLY A 53 -1.00 20.73 -12.87
CA GLY A 53 -0.47 20.09 -14.08
C GLY A 53 -0.80 18.60 -14.20
N ILE A 54 -1.89 18.12 -13.59
CA ILE A 54 -2.32 16.72 -13.64
C ILE A 54 -3.66 16.54 -14.34
N SER A 55 -3.86 15.39 -14.97
CA SER A 55 -5.10 15.01 -15.65
C SER A 55 -5.94 14.01 -14.85
N ARG A 56 -7.26 13.97 -15.09
CA ARG A 56 -8.21 13.03 -14.43
C ARG A 56 -7.77 11.55 -14.57
N SER A 57 -7.16 11.21 -15.69
CA SER A 57 -6.60 9.87 -15.94
C SER A 57 -5.42 9.51 -15.01
N GLU A 58 -4.66 10.51 -14.55
CA GLU A 58 -3.50 10.30 -13.70
C GLU A 58 -3.85 10.06 -12.24
N ILE A 59 -5.05 10.47 -11.79
CA ILE A 59 -5.52 10.28 -10.41
C ILE A 59 -5.34 8.83 -9.95
N ARG A 60 -5.73 7.87 -10.79
CA ARG A 60 -5.60 6.44 -10.47
C ARG A 60 -4.14 6.03 -10.33
N ARG A 61 -3.27 6.52 -11.22
CA ARG A 61 -1.83 6.21 -11.20
C ARG A 61 -1.19 6.78 -9.92
N ILE A 62 -1.47 8.04 -9.60
CA ILE A 62 -0.96 8.73 -8.41
C ILE A 62 -1.44 8.02 -7.15
N ALA A 63 -2.73 7.69 -7.05
CA ALA A 63 -3.27 6.96 -5.90
C ALA A 63 -2.60 5.60 -5.70
N ILE A 64 -2.28 4.87 -6.79
CA ILE A 64 -1.53 3.60 -6.71
C ILE A 64 -0.11 3.87 -6.20
N GLU A 65 0.57 4.90 -6.70
CA GLU A 65 1.92 5.27 -6.28
C GLU A 65 1.97 5.67 -4.80
N SER A 66 1.07 6.56 -4.36
CA SER A 66 0.93 6.94 -2.95
C SER A 66 0.67 5.74 -2.05
N SER A 67 -0.12 4.76 -2.51
CA SER A 67 -0.36 3.53 -1.73
C SER A 67 0.88 2.66 -1.59
N ARG A 68 1.76 2.60 -2.61
CA ARG A 68 3.00 1.83 -2.57
C ARG A 68 4.04 2.47 -1.66
N ASN A 69 4.08 3.80 -1.62
CA ASN A 69 5.02 4.57 -0.80
C ASN A 69 4.61 4.66 0.68
N ALA A 70 3.43 4.14 1.05
CA ALA A 70 2.94 4.15 2.44
C ALA A 70 3.42 2.95 3.29
N LEU A 71 4.42 2.22 2.81
CA LEU A 71 5.09 1.08 3.45
C LEU A 71 6.26 1.55 4.30
#